data_AF-A0A4D6LKY1-F1
#
_entry.id   AF-A0A4D6LKY1-F1
#
_cell.length_a   1.000
_cell.length_b   1.000
_cell.length_c   1.000
_cell.angle_alpha   90.00
_cell.angle_beta   90.00
_cell.angle_gamma   90.00
#
_symmetry.space_group_name_H-M   'P 1'
#
loop_
_entity.id
_entity.type
_entity.pdbx_description
1 polymer ?
#
loop_
_entity_poly.entity_id
_entity_poly.type
_entity_poly.pdbx_seq_one_letter_code
_entity_poly.pdbx_strand_id
1 'polypeptide(L)'
;MEEKAKKVDLDDVLQRPGLSDFAGKSATNVDELCKIIWTVEADLEDGHLLYLTGDLAVLGCWKPNMAVLLSPTEHANIWKAEFPVILADCLT
;
A
#
# COMPACT_ATOMS: atom_id res chain seq x y z
N MET A 1 3.83 -33.14 25.24
CA MET A 1 3.92 -31.94 24.40
C MET A 1 2.95 -32.16 23.25
N GLU A 2 1.78 -31.53 23.34
CA GLU A 2 0.77 -31.58 22.28
C GLU A 2 0.54 -30.13 21.86
N GLU A 3 0.99 -29.79 20.66
CA GLU A 3 0.81 -28.48 20.05
C GLU A 3 -0.65 -28.38 19.60
N LYS A 4 -1.46 -27.60 20.33
CA LYS A 4 -2.83 -27.31 19.91
C LYS A 4 -2.80 -26.16 18.92
N ALA A 5 -2.79 -26.50 17.64
CA ALA A 5 -3.14 -25.58 16.58
C ALA A 5 -4.54 -25.02 16.86
N LYS A 6 -4.63 -23.71 17.12
CA LYS A 6 -5.91 -23.03 17.30
C LYS A 6 -6.49 -22.79 15.92
N LYS A 7 -7.56 -23.53 15.58
CA LYS A 7 -8.39 -23.23 14.42
C LYS A 7 -9.08 -21.90 14.70
N VAL A 8 -8.69 -20.88 13.95
CA VAL A 8 -9.38 -19.59 13.97
C VAL A 8 -10.67 -19.80 13.16
N ASP A 9 -11.79 -19.83 13.86
CA ASP A 9 -13.10 -19.81 13.22
C ASP A 9 -13.28 -18.47 12.51
N LEU A 10 -13.79 -18.51 11.28
CA LEU A 10 -13.97 -17.34 10.41
C LEU A 10 -14.82 -16.25 11.09
N ASP A 11 -15.71 -16.66 12.00
CA ASP A 11 -16.61 -15.76 12.73
C ASP A 11 -15.86 -14.88 13.75
N ASP A 12 -14.71 -15.33 14.27
CA ASP A 12 -13.88 -14.58 15.23
C ASP A 12 -13.11 -13.43 14.56
N VAL A 13 -12.86 -13.55 13.24
CA VAL A 13 -12.22 -12.49 12.42
C VAL A 13 -13.22 -11.38 12.12
N LEU A 14 -14.49 -11.71 11.92
CA LEU A 14 -15.55 -10.78 11.50
C LEU A 14 -16.06 -9.88 12.64
N GLN A 15 -15.74 -10.18 13.91
CA GLN A 15 -16.16 -9.36 15.06
C GLN A 15 -15.13 -8.29 15.46
N ARG A 16 -13.99 -8.19 14.79
CA ARG A 16 -13.05 -7.09 15.02
C ARG A 16 -13.62 -5.80 14.42
N PRO A 17 -13.72 -4.70 15.18
CA PRO A 17 -14.13 -3.42 14.61
C PRO A 17 -13.01 -2.96 13.67
N GLY A 18 -13.27 -3.06 12.36
CA GLY A 18 -12.29 -2.77 11.32
C GLY A 18 -12.42 -3.60 10.04
N LEU A 19 -13.23 -4.67 10.02
CA LEU A 19 -13.46 -5.44 8.80
C LEU A 19 -14.91 -5.97 8.74
N SER A 20 -15.84 -5.08 8.42
CA SER A 20 -17.22 -5.41 8.11
C SER A 20 -17.52 -4.86 6.73
N ASP A 21 -17.54 -5.75 5.73
CA ASP A 21 -18.61 -5.84 4.70
C ASP A 21 -18.16 -6.68 3.50
N PHE A 22 -18.14 -8.01 3.66
CA PHE A 22 -18.24 -8.91 2.51
C PHE A 22 -19.39 -9.88 2.72
N ALA A 23 -20.62 -9.39 2.60
CA ALA A 23 -21.78 -10.26 2.45
C ALA A 23 -22.82 -9.65 1.51
N GLY A 24 -22.84 -10.13 0.26
CA GLY A 24 -24.06 -10.16 -0.54
C GLY A 24 -24.13 -9.26 -1.77
N LYS A 25 -23.70 -9.80 -2.91
CA LYS A 25 -24.27 -9.65 -4.26
C LYS A 25 -24.91 -8.28 -4.61
N SER A 26 -24.11 -7.42 -5.25
CA SER A 26 -24.48 -6.84 -6.55
C SER A 26 -23.19 -6.53 -7.32
N ALA A 27 -23.17 -6.81 -8.62
CA ALA A 27 -22.02 -6.57 -9.46
C ALA A 27 -21.79 -5.05 -9.63
N THR A 28 -21.00 -4.49 -8.74
CA THR A 28 -20.24 -3.26 -8.93
C THR A 28 -18.88 -3.56 -8.36
N ASN A 29 -17.91 -3.85 -9.23
CA ASN A 29 -16.51 -3.98 -8.88
C ASN A 29 -16.04 -2.57 -8.48
N VAL A 30 -16.35 -2.16 -7.25
CA VAL A 30 -15.72 -0.99 -6.64
C VAL A 30 -14.32 -1.46 -6.35
N ASP A 31 -13.37 -1.04 -7.19
CA ASP A 31 -11.95 -1.29 -6.98
C ASP A 31 -11.62 -0.88 -5.54
N GLU A 32 -11.42 -1.85 -4.65
CA GLU A 32 -11.07 -1.57 -3.28
C GLU A 32 -9.68 -0.93 -3.27
N LEU A 33 -9.61 0.31 -2.82
CA LEU A 33 -8.36 1.07 -2.78
C LEU A 33 -7.66 0.82 -1.46
N CYS A 34 -6.42 0.32 -1.52
CA CYS A 34 -5.51 0.23 -0.39
C CYS A 34 -4.63 1.49 -0.36
N LYS A 35 -4.53 2.16 0.80
CA LYS A 35 -3.59 3.26 0.97
C LYS A 35 -2.20 2.70 1.27
N ILE A 36 -1.27 2.87 0.33
CA ILE A 36 0.13 2.47 0.50
C ILE A 36 0.99 3.70 0.80
N ILE A 37 1.92 3.52 1.74
CA ILE A 37 2.92 4.51 2.11
C ILE A 37 4.28 3.95 1.70
N TRP A 38 4.94 4.65 0.77
CA TRP A 38 6.29 4.32 0.35
C TRP A 38 7.28 5.19 1.10
N THR A 39 8.30 4.57 1.68
CA THR A 39 9.39 5.25 2.37
C THR A 39 10.72 4.79 1.82
N VAL A 40 11.59 5.74 1.51
CA VAL A 40 12.95 5.48 1.01
C VAL A 40 13.93 6.25 1.88
N GLU A 41 14.99 5.58 2.30
CA GLU A 41 16.14 6.21 2.93
C GLU A 41 17.19 6.54 1.85
N ALA A 42 17.51 7.82 1.68
CA ALA A 42 18.46 8.30 0.69
C ALA A 42 19.13 9.60 1.16
N ASP A 43 20.46 9.64 1.11
CA ASP A 43 21.27 10.83 1.34
C ASP A 43 21.38 11.62 0.04
N LEU A 44 20.82 12.83 0.01
CA LEU A 44 20.76 13.68 -1.18
C LEU A 44 21.35 15.05 -0.84
N GLU A 45 22.12 15.61 -1.77
CA GLU A 45 22.62 16.98 -1.65
C GLU A 45 21.47 17.99 -1.77
N ASP A 46 21.64 19.18 -1.19
CA ASP A 46 20.64 20.26 -1.22
C ASP A 46 20.17 20.56 -2.65
N GLY A 47 18.84 20.66 -2.81
CA GLY A 47 18.20 20.96 -4.09
C GLY A 47 17.96 19.75 -5.00
N HIS A 48 18.40 18.55 -4.64
CA HIS A 48 18.04 17.32 -5.35
C HIS A 48 16.62 16.86 -5.01
N LEU A 49 16.00 16.18 -5.97
CA LEU A 49 14.65 15.63 -5.86
C LEU A 49 14.71 14.10 -6.01
N LEU A 50 13.86 13.39 -5.27
CA LEU A 50 13.75 11.94 -5.36
C LEU A 50 12.44 11.53 -6.01
N TYR A 51 12.52 10.67 -7.03
CA TYR A 51 11.37 10.16 -7.75
C TYR A 51 11.31 8.64 -7.67
N LEU A 52 10.10 8.08 -7.53
CA LEU A 52 9.82 6.65 -7.54
C LEU A 52 9.04 6.28 -8.79
N THR A 53 9.46 5.21 -9.45
CA THR A 53 8.72 4.61 -10.56
C THR A 53 8.79 3.09 -10.48
N GLY A 54 7.81 2.43 -11.08
CA GLY A 54 7.61 0.98 -11.01
C GLY A 54 6.59 0.53 -12.04
N ASP A 55 6.26 -0.75 -12.04
CA ASP A 55 5.30 -1.39 -12.95
C ASP A 55 3.86 -0.88 -12.77
N LEU A 56 3.47 -0.60 -11.53
CA LEU A 56 2.14 -0.08 -11.20
C LEU A 56 1.82 1.21 -11.96
N ALA A 57 0.58 1.32 -12.43
CA ALA A 57 0.11 2.51 -13.15
C ALA A 57 0.27 3.80 -12.33
N VAL A 58 0.00 3.72 -11.03
CA VAL A 58 0.19 4.83 -10.07
C VAL A 58 1.66 5.22 -9.89
N LEU A 59 2.60 4.33 -10.22
CA LEU A 59 4.05 4.58 -10.23
C LEU A 59 4.59 4.93 -11.63
N GLY A 60 3.70 5.09 -12.62
CA GLY A 60 4.07 5.56 -13.95
C GLY A 60 4.51 4.47 -14.93
N CYS A 61 4.34 3.17 -14.62
CA CYS A 61 4.71 2.06 -15.52
C CYS A 61 6.14 2.15 -16.06
N TRP A 62 7.12 2.38 -15.19
CA TRP A 62 8.54 2.55 -15.51
C TRP A 62 8.86 3.74 -16.43
N LYS A 63 7.95 4.70 -16.59
CA LYS A 63 8.19 5.91 -17.39
C LYS A 63 8.72 7.03 -16.49
N PRO A 64 9.97 7.49 -16.68
CA PRO A 64 10.58 8.48 -15.79
C PRO A 64 9.82 9.82 -15.72
N ASN A 65 9.19 10.23 -16.81
CA ASN A 65 8.39 11.46 -16.86
C ASN A 65 7.05 11.36 -16.12
N MET A 66 6.64 10.15 -15.74
CA MET A 66 5.44 9.85 -14.94
C MET A 66 5.79 9.41 -13.52
N ALA A 67 7.08 9.46 -13.14
CA ALA A 67 7.53 9.05 -11.83
C ALA A 67 6.96 9.95 -10.73
N VAL A 68 6.69 9.35 -9.58
CA VAL A 68 6.10 10.03 -8.42
C VAL A 68 7.19 10.73 -7.64
N LEU A 69 7.04 12.03 -7.41
CA LEU A 69 7.94 12.80 -6.54
C LEU A 69 7.72 12.41 -5.08
N LEU A 70 8.80 12.10 -4.36
CA LEU A 70 8.78 11.89 -2.93
C LEU A 70 9.02 13.21 -2.19
N SER A 71 8.36 13.36 -1.05
CA SER A 71 8.54 14.48 -0.14
C SER A 71 9.53 14.12 0.96
N PRO A 72 10.41 15.03 1.38
CA PRO A 72 11.23 14.83 2.58
C PRO A 72 10.34 14.73 3.81
N THR A 73 10.78 13.99 4.81
CA THR A 73 10.09 13.85 6.10
C THR A 73 10.83 14.57 7.23
N GLU A 74 10.28 14.52 8.44
CA GLU A 74 10.91 15.06 9.66
C GLU A 74 12.21 14.34 10.01
N HIS A 75 12.35 13.08 9.60
CA HIS A 75 13.56 12.30 9.79
C HIS A 75 14.54 12.58 8.65
N ALA A 76 15.78 12.89 9.02
CA ALA A 76 16.85 13.08 8.05
C ALA A 76 16.94 11.87 7.11
N ASN A 77 17.14 12.16 5.83
CA ASN A 77 17.31 11.18 4.75
C ASN A 77 16.11 10.26 4.49
N ILE A 78 14.96 10.45 5.15
CA ILE A 78 13.75 9.68 4.87
C ILE A 78 12.82 10.49 3.97
N TRP A 79 12.44 9.86 2.86
CA TRP A 79 11.57 10.40 1.82
C TRP A 79 10.30 9.57 1.70
N LYS A 80 9.18 10.20 1.35
CA LYS A 80 7.85 9.58 1.42
C LYS A 80 6.94 9.96 0.27
N ALA A 81 6.15 8.99 -0.20
CA ALA A 81 4.99 9.22 -1.05
C ALA A 81 3.80 8.38 -0.55
N GLU A 82 2.59 8.92 -0.65
CA GLU A 82 1.36 8.24 -0.27
C GLU A 82 0.35 8.30 -1.41
N PHE A 83 -0.14 7.15 -1.85
CA PHE A 83 -1.20 7.11 -2.86
C PHE A 83 -2.03 5.82 -2.72
N PRO A 84 -3.32 5.87 -3.10
CA PRO A 84 -4.15 4.69 -3.18
C PRO A 84 -3.71 3.79 -4.33
N VAL A 85 -3.74 2.48 -4.10
CA VAL A 85 -3.47 1.43 -5.10
C VAL A 85 -4.67 0.50 -5.11
N ILE A 86 -5.00 -0.09 -6.26
CA ILE A 86 -6.06 -1.09 -6.34
C ILE A 86 -5.58 -2.33 -5.56
N LEU A 87 -6.40 -2.86 -4.65
CA LEU A 87 -6.02 -3.99 -3.79
C LEU A 87 -5.60 -5.23 -4.60
N ALA A 88 -6.15 -5.41 -5.80
CA ALA A 88 -5.75 -6.46 -6.74
C ALA A 88 -4.25 -6.39 -7.10
N ASP A 89 -3.68 -5.19 -7.16
CA ASP A 89 -2.25 -4.98 -7.44
C ASP A 89 -1.36 -5.21 -6.20
N CYS A 90 -1.94 -5.30 -4.99
CA CYS A 90 -1.19 -5.54 -3.75
C CYS A 90 -1.05 -7.02 -3.38
N LEU A 91 -1.79 -7.92 -4.03
CA LEU A 91 -1.92 -9.35 -3.65
C LEU A 91 -1.16 -10.32 -4.56
N THR A 92 -0.43 -9.82 -5.57
CA THR A 92 0.41 -10.59 -6.50
C THR A 92 1.85 -10.66 -6.05
#